data_AF-A0A369H7A9-F1
#
_entry.id   AF-A0A369H7A9-F1
#
_cell.length_a   1.000
_cell.length_b   1.000
_cell.length_c   1.000
_cell.angle_alpha   90.00
_cell.angle_beta   90.00
_cell.angle_gamma   90.00
#
_symmetry.space_group_name_H-M   'P 1'
#
loop_
_entity.id
_entity.type
_entity.pdbx_description
1 polymer ?
#
loop_
_entity_poly.entity_id
_entity_poly.type
_entity_poly.pdbx_seq_one_letter_code
_entity_poly.pdbx_strand_id
1 'polypeptide(L)'
;MVPSPGPVLSYQVAGTWGPLRANPIEVFPQSLTTSEWLYHCGAVSERVKKRPWELTMTSNNFVDDPLEYEQTDVDWGFYILGMLPQELREQDLWRQDREEIRDHINLETGDSRIVVRLNALASWLWEQRKARASICWPKDDIMHYIRSLNSYTDGVANLFASDVSLEKAHAGWNAVPWSIETVSLKTVHCLDGKTKFLKDVAIVLAKATVANDWKYGEARIRALKEFLFKHHHPFLKAVGMALHSNYRCSDGDRCRKHLLYGSAYLPKDWGDLLGKIRKALGAGLPVCLKRGRVNMTTASVYIDMGKS
;
A
#
# COMPACT_ATOMS: atom_id res chain seq x y z
N MET A 1 18.93 55.12 -21.76
CA MET A 1 19.62 54.92 -20.47
C MET A 1 18.83 53.89 -19.68
N VAL A 2 19.46 52.75 -19.42
CA VAL A 2 18.88 51.61 -18.70
C VAL A 2 18.98 51.88 -17.20
N PRO A 3 17.92 51.72 -16.40
CA PRO A 3 18.07 51.65 -14.95
C PRO A 3 18.37 50.19 -14.55
N SER A 4 19.49 50.02 -13.83
CA SER A 4 19.93 48.78 -13.22
C SER A 4 18.92 48.25 -12.17
N PRO A 5 18.78 46.92 -12.02
CA PRO A 5 18.04 46.33 -10.92
C PRO A 5 18.89 46.33 -9.65
N GLY A 6 18.40 46.97 -8.59
CA GLY A 6 18.95 46.80 -7.24
C GLY A 6 18.56 45.42 -6.67
N PRO A 7 19.43 44.76 -5.88
CA PRO A 7 19.14 43.46 -5.31
C PRO A 7 18.20 43.63 -4.11
N VAL A 8 17.00 43.07 -4.18
CA VAL A 8 16.15 42.93 -2.99
C VAL A 8 16.34 41.52 -2.46
N LEU A 9 17.14 41.43 -1.40
CA LEU A 9 17.29 40.26 -0.54
C LEU A 9 15.91 39.78 -0.06
N SER A 10 15.56 38.54 -0.40
CA SER A 10 14.39 37.85 0.14
C SER A 10 14.66 37.43 1.58
N TYR A 11 14.28 38.28 2.53
CA TYR A 11 14.15 37.85 3.92
C TYR A 11 12.97 36.87 4.05
N GLN A 12 13.31 35.62 4.34
CA GLN A 12 12.38 34.65 4.90
C GLN A 12 11.79 35.22 6.20
N VAL A 13 10.48 35.39 6.25
CA VAL A 13 9.75 35.55 7.50
C VAL A 13 8.95 34.28 7.74
N ALA A 14 9.45 33.49 8.69
CA ALA A 14 8.66 32.50 9.39
C ALA A 14 7.47 33.20 10.05
N GLY A 15 6.26 32.92 9.58
CA GLY A 15 5.04 33.55 10.11
C GLY A 15 3.77 32.88 9.60
N THR A 16 3.14 32.08 10.46
CA THR A 16 1.70 31.84 10.52
C THR A 16 0.96 31.58 9.20
N TRP A 17 0.97 30.32 8.73
CA TRP A 17 -0.04 29.85 7.79
C TRP A 17 -1.38 29.71 8.53
N GLY A 18 -2.28 30.68 8.33
CA GLY A 18 -3.69 30.56 8.71
C GLY A 18 -4.37 29.37 7.99
N PRO A 19 -5.60 29.00 8.37
CA PRO A 19 -6.30 27.86 7.78
C PRO A 19 -6.43 28.07 6.26
N LEU A 20 -5.65 27.29 5.50
CA LEU A 20 -5.71 27.26 4.04
C LEU A 20 -7.18 27.05 3.62
N ARG A 21 -7.84 28.07 3.07
CA ARG A 21 -9.10 27.91 2.32
C ARG A 21 -8.70 27.77 0.85
N ALA A 22 -8.54 26.53 0.41
CA ALA A 22 -8.43 26.21 -1.00
C ALA A 22 -9.86 26.00 -1.53
N ASN A 23 -10.21 26.70 -2.60
CA ASN A 23 -11.42 26.44 -3.37
C ASN A 23 -11.44 24.97 -3.83
N PRO A 24 -12.61 24.36 -4.07
CA PRO A 24 -12.72 23.02 -4.61
C PRO A 24 -12.23 23.04 -6.06
N ILE A 25 -10.92 22.90 -6.25
CA ILE A 25 -10.34 22.61 -7.55
C ILE A 25 -10.82 21.19 -7.87
N GLU A 26 -11.52 20.99 -9.00
CA GLU A 26 -11.61 19.67 -9.61
C GLU A 26 -10.19 19.30 -10.07
N VAL A 27 -9.44 18.66 -9.17
CA VAL A 27 -7.98 18.57 -9.27
C VAL A 27 -7.49 17.69 -10.44
N PHE A 28 -8.35 16.88 -11.08
CA PHE A 28 -7.87 15.89 -12.05
C PHE A 28 -8.79 15.74 -13.27
N PRO A 29 -8.32 16.05 -14.49
CA PRO A 29 -9.02 15.70 -15.73
C PRO A 29 -9.17 14.18 -15.85
N GLN A 30 -10.32 13.71 -16.33
CA GLN A 30 -10.58 12.27 -16.56
C GLN A 30 -9.70 11.65 -17.66
N SER A 31 -8.99 12.47 -18.45
CA SER A 31 -8.21 12.08 -19.61
C SER A 31 -6.69 12.16 -19.37
N LEU A 32 -6.15 11.38 -18.44
CA LEU A 32 -4.69 11.28 -18.25
C LEU A 32 -4.27 9.80 -18.18
N THR A 33 -3.26 9.52 -18.98
CA THR A 33 -2.74 8.24 -19.48
C THR A 33 -2.24 7.26 -18.41
N THR A 34 -2.13 5.99 -18.84
CA THR A 34 -2.27 4.71 -18.13
C THR A 34 -1.30 4.41 -16.98
N SER A 35 -1.80 3.66 -15.99
CA SER A 35 -1.06 3.04 -14.88
C SER A 35 -0.11 1.94 -15.37
N GLU A 36 -0.41 1.27 -16.48
CA GLU A 36 0.35 0.15 -17.08
C GLU A 36 1.87 0.36 -17.14
N TRP A 37 2.35 1.56 -17.49
CA TRP A 37 3.79 1.84 -17.60
C TRP A 37 4.55 1.76 -16.27
N LEU A 38 3.84 1.81 -15.14
CA LEU A 38 4.39 1.70 -13.79
C LEU A 38 4.48 0.24 -13.30
N TYR A 39 4.08 -0.74 -14.13
CA TYR A 39 4.03 -2.15 -13.76
C TYR A 39 4.86 -3.01 -14.71
N HIS A 40 5.50 -4.04 -14.16
CA HIS A 40 5.98 -5.19 -14.93
C HIS A 40 4.89 -6.25 -14.92
N CYS A 41 4.82 -7.04 -15.99
CA CYS A 41 3.91 -8.17 -16.10
C CYS A 41 4.69 -9.36 -16.64
N GLY A 42 4.46 -10.54 -16.08
CA GLY A 42 5.17 -11.75 -16.45
C GLY A 42 4.47 -13.00 -15.97
N ALA A 43 4.90 -14.15 -16.48
CA ALA A 43 4.36 -15.44 -16.10
C ALA A 43 4.96 -15.92 -14.76
N VAL A 44 4.18 -16.68 -14.00
CA VAL A 44 4.65 -17.39 -12.80
C VAL A 44 5.74 -18.40 -13.19
N SER A 45 6.81 -18.49 -12.41
CA SER A 45 7.96 -19.34 -12.74
C SER A 45 7.64 -20.83 -12.66
N GLU A 46 8.28 -21.62 -13.54
CA GLU A 46 8.14 -23.08 -13.56
C GLU A 46 9.15 -23.84 -12.69
N ARG A 47 10.00 -23.14 -11.92
CA ARG A 47 11.11 -23.77 -11.15
C ARG A 47 10.64 -24.81 -10.14
N VAL A 48 9.56 -24.53 -9.42
CA VAL A 48 8.99 -25.44 -8.42
C VAL A 48 8.17 -26.52 -9.12
N LYS A 49 8.33 -27.80 -8.81
CA LYS A 49 7.57 -28.89 -9.48
C LYS A 49 6.50 -29.56 -8.62
N LYS A 50 6.61 -29.48 -7.29
CA LYS A 50 5.62 -30.07 -6.36
C LYS A 50 4.48 -29.11 -6.08
N ARG A 51 3.28 -29.65 -5.92
CA ARG A 51 2.08 -28.84 -5.70
C ARG A 51 1.99 -28.41 -4.23
N PRO A 52 1.39 -27.25 -3.91
CA PRO A 52 1.31 -26.78 -2.53
C PRO A 52 0.59 -27.77 -1.58
N TRP A 53 -0.48 -28.42 -2.04
CA TRP A 53 -1.25 -29.39 -1.26
C TRP A 53 -0.61 -30.77 -1.12
N GLU A 54 0.54 -31.00 -1.76
CA GLU A 54 1.36 -32.20 -1.59
C GLU A 54 2.42 -32.00 -0.49
N LEU A 55 2.46 -30.81 0.13
CA LEU A 55 3.52 -30.39 1.05
C LEU A 55 2.94 -30.06 2.43
N THR A 56 3.74 -30.27 3.48
CA THR A 56 3.34 -29.88 4.84
C THR A 56 3.63 -28.39 5.07
N MET A 57 2.64 -27.67 5.60
CA MET A 57 2.72 -26.23 5.87
C MET A 57 3.48 -25.89 7.17
N THR A 58 4.59 -26.57 7.43
CA THR A 58 5.48 -26.32 8.57
C THR A 58 6.89 -26.05 8.06
N SER A 59 7.50 -24.93 8.47
CA SER A 59 8.89 -24.63 8.17
C SER A 59 9.75 -25.01 9.38
N ASN A 60 10.64 -25.98 9.19
CA ASN A 60 11.47 -26.50 10.28
C ASN A 60 12.98 -26.20 10.09
N ASN A 61 13.44 -25.78 8.90
CA ASN A 61 14.85 -25.48 8.59
C ASN A 61 15.01 -24.52 7.38
N PHE A 62 16.12 -23.78 7.36
CA PHE A 62 16.59 -23.04 6.18
C PHE A 62 17.45 -23.97 5.32
N VAL A 63 16.99 -24.27 4.10
CA VAL A 63 17.62 -25.24 3.19
C VAL A 63 18.08 -24.58 1.88
N ASP A 64 19.12 -25.11 1.22
CA ASP A 64 19.64 -24.54 -0.03
C ASP A 64 18.76 -24.86 -1.27
N ASP A 65 17.86 -25.84 -1.14
CA ASP A 65 16.80 -26.21 -2.10
C ASP A 65 15.42 -26.03 -1.41
N PRO A 66 14.39 -25.46 -2.07
CA PRO A 66 13.04 -25.32 -1.48
C PRO A 66 12.43 -26.64 -1.02
N LEU A 67 12.94 -27.75 -1.53
CA LEU A 67 12.48 -29.11 -1.32
C LEU A 67 13.67 -30.03 -1.05
N GLU A 68 14.54 -29.69 -0.11
CA GLU A 68 15.56 -30.64 0.37
C GLU A 68 14.87 -31.87 0.99
N TYR A 69 15.43 -33.05 0.69
CA TYR A 69 15.10 -34.41 1.14
C TYR A 69 13.81 -34.67 1.97
N GLU A 70 13.03 -35.68 1.54
CA GLU A 70 11.92 -36.33 2.27
C GLU A 70 10.57 -35.60 2.45
N GLN A 71 10.35 -34.41 1.88
CA GLN A 71 9.03 -33.72 1.83
C GLN A 71 8.43 -33.29 3.18
N THR A 72 9.09 -33.57 4.30
CA THR A 72 8.59 -33.20 5.65
C THR A 72 8.97 -31.77 6.05
N ASP A 73 10.12 -31.27 5.59
CA ASP A 73 10.61 -29.93 5.90
C ASP A 73 10.61 -29.06 4.64
N VAL A 74 9.81 -28.00 4.64
CA VAL A 74 9.68 -27.09 3.50
C VAL A 74 10.07 -25.68 3.90
N ASP A 75 11.02 -25.11 3.16
CA ASP A 75 11.28 -23.68 3.22
C ASP A 75 10.23 -22.94 2.38
N TRP A 76 9.15 -22.55 3.04
CA TRP A 76 8.01 -21.91 2.39
C TRP A 76 8.36 -20.56 1.80
N GLY A 77 9.27 -19.82 2.44
CA GLY A 77 9.83 -18.60 1.91
C GLY A 77 10.49 -18.83 0.56
N PHE A 78 11.38 -19.82 0.47
CA PHE A 78 12.03 -20.20 -0.78
C PHE A 78 11.01 -20.73 -1.79
N TYR A 79 10.04 -21.55 -1.36
CA TYR A 79 9.00 -22.09 -2.23
C TYR A 79 8.19 -20.99 -2.93
N ILE A 80 7.72 -19.99 -2.17
CA ILE A 80 7.01 -18.83 -2.72
C ILE A 80 7.91 -18.03 -3.67
N LEU A 81 9.14 -17.71 -3.26
CA LEU A 81 10.12 -17.02 -4.10
C LEU A 81 10.42 -17.79 -5.40
N GLY A 82 10.43 -19.12 -5.33
CA GLY A 82 10.61 -20.02 -6.48
C GLY A 82 9.46 -19.96 -7.49
N MET A 83 8.27 -19.57 -7.06
CA MET A 83 7.09 -19.40 -7.92
C MET A 83 6.95 -17.97 -8.47
N LEU A 84 7.59 -16.95 -7.88
CA LEU A 84 7.50 -15.58 -8.40
C LEU A 84 7.94 -15.49 -9.87
N PRO A 85 7.37 -14.55 -10.66
CA PRO A 85 7.87 -14.22 -11.99
C PRO A 85 9.39 -14.01 -12.00
N GLN A 86 10.05 -14.44 -13.08
CA GLN A 86 11.50 -14.46 -13.13
C GLN A 86 12.09 -13.05 -12.99
N GLU A 87 11.53 -12.07 -13.69
CA GLU A 87 11.94 -10.68 -13.65
C GLU A 87 11.78 -10.09 -12.25
N LEU A 88 10.64 -10.32 -11.58
CA LEU A 88 10.41 -9.90 -10.20
C LEU A 88 11.50 -10.45 -9.28
N ARG A 89 11.79 -11.75 -9.38
CA ARG A 89 12.76 -12.40 -8.50
C ARG A 89 14.20 -11.99 -8.81
N GLU A 90 14.59 -11.91 -10.08
CA GLU A 90 16.00 -11.82 -10.48
C GLU A 90 16.47 -10.40 -10.75
N GLN A 91 15.57 -9.51 -11.15
CA GLN A 91 15.89 -8.15 -11.55
C GLN A 91 15.35 -7.13 -10.55
N ASP A 92 14.08 -7.28 -10.15
CA ASP A 92 13.43 -6.24 -9.36
C ASP A 92 13.64 -6.40 -7.84
N LEU A 93 13.79 -7.63 -7.34
CA LEU A 93 14.11 -7.92 -5.94
C LEU A 93 15.61 -8.13 -5.74
N TRP A 94 16.20 -7.38 -4.81
CA TRP A 94 17.60 -7.56 -4.46
C TRP A 94 17.79 -8.82 -3.62
N ARG A 95 19.04 -9.31 -3.54
CA ARG A 95 19.35 -10.50 -2.75
C ARG A 95 18.87 -10.38 -1.29
N GLN A 96 19.12 -9.23 -0.66
CA GLN A 96 18.70 -8.94 0.71
C GLN A 96 17.17 -8.93 0.86
N ASP A 97 16.45 -8.37 -0.12
CA ASP A 97 14.98 -8.35 -0.10
C ASP A 97 14.40 -9.77 -0.19
N ARG A 98 15.01 -10.63 -1.01
CA ARG A 98 14.61 -12.04 -1.11
C ARG A 98 14.87 -12.80 0.19
N GLU A 99 16.03 -12.59 0.80
CA GLU A 99 16.37 -13.19 2.10
C GLU A 99 15.37 -12.71 3.17
N GLU A 100 15.06 -11.41 3.22
CA GLU A 100 14.08 -10.87 4.16
C GLU A 100 12.67 -11.44 3.96
N ILE A 101 12.18 -11.55 2.71
CA ILE A 101 10.90 -12.16 2.41
C ILE A 101 10.89 -13.63 2.84
N ARG A 102 11.96 -14.38 2.54
CA ARG A 102 12.09 -15.79 2.89
C ARG A 102 12.00 -15.98 4.40
N ASP A 103 12.82 -15.25 5.14
CA ASP A 103 12.94 -15.35 6.59
C ASP A 103 11.60 -15.05 7.27
N HIS A 104 10.93 -13.97 6.87
CA HIS A 104 9.64 -13.60 7.47
C HIS A 104 8.52 -14.58 7.13
N ILE A 105 8.44 -15.08 5.89
CA ILE A 105 7.43 -16.10 5.53
C ILE A 105 7.65 -17.38 6.34
N ASN A 106 8.89 -17.83 6.53
CA ASN A 106 9.17 -19.02 7.33
C ASN A 106 8.78 -18.82 8.80
N LEU A 107 9.11 -17.67 9.39
CA LEU A 107 8.70 -17.31 10.75
C LEU A 107 7.17 -17.26 10.90
N GLU A 108 6.46 -16.81 9.86
CA GLU A 108 4.99 -16.72 9.84
C GLU A 108 4.28 -18.08 9.85
N THR A 109 4.98 -19.17 9.52
CA THR A 109 4.38 -20.53 9.55
C THR A 109 3.99 -21.01 10.95
N GLY A 110 4.47 -20.33 12.01
CA GLY A 110 4.03 -20.58 13.39
C GLY A 110 2.63 -20.05 13.71
N ASP A 111 2.04 -19.18 12.89
CA ASP A 111 0.68 -18.65 13.07
C ASP A 111 -0.32 -19.37 12.16
N SER A 112 -1.27 -20.10 12.77
CA SER A 112 -2.28 -20.87 12.04
C SER A 112 -3.15 -20.05 11.09
N ARG A 113 -3.38 -18.75 11.38
CA ARG A 113 -4.16 -17.87 10.49
C ARG A 113 -3.34 -17.46 9.27
N ILE A 114 -2.04 -17.21 9.45
CA ILE A 114 -1.15 -16.86 8.34
C ILE A 114 -0.86 -18.07 7.47
N VAL A 115 -0.75 -19.28 8.05
CA VAL A 115 -0.63 -20.54 7.29
C VAL A 115 -1.78 -20.71 6.29
N VAL A 116 -3.03 -20.41 6.68
CA VAL A 116 -4.18 -20.46 5.77
C VAL A 116 -4.01 -19.47 4.60
N ARG A 117 -3.52 -18.26 4.88
CA ARG A 117 -3.22 -17.25 3.84
C ARG A 117 -2.08 -17.67 2.93
N LEU A 118 -1.03 -18.25 3.48
CA LEU A 118 0.14 -18.73 2.75
C LEU A 118 -0.24 -19.86 1.79
N ASN A 119 -1.06 -20.81 2.26
CA ASN A 119 -1.57 -21.89 1.41
C ASN A 119 -2.46 -21.33 0.28
N ALA A 120 -3.30 -20.33 0.56
CA ALA A 120 -4.13 -19.67 -0.45
C ALA A 120 -3.27 -18.95 -1.51
N LEU A 121 -2.21 -18.25 -1.08
CA LEU A 121 -1.24 -17.61 -1.98
C LEU A 121 -0.51 -18.64 -2.84
N ALA A 122 0.05 -19.69 -2.23
CA ALA A 122 0.77 -20.73 -2.94
C ALA A 122 -0.13 -21.43 -3.98
N SER A 123 -1.35 -21.77 -3.59
CA SER A 123 -2.35 -22.38 -4.48
C SER A 123 -2.73 -21.44 -5.62
N TRP A 124 -2.94 -20.15 -5.34
CA TRP A 124 -3.28 -19.17 -6.36
C TRP A 124 -2.15 -19.00 -7.39
N LEU A 125 -0.89 -18.86 -6.94
CA LEU A 125 0.28 -18.80 -7.82
C LEU A 125 0.40 -20.05 -8.70
N TRP A 126 0.18 -21.22 -8.11
CA TRP A 126 0.20 -22.49 -8.83
C TRP A 126 -0.86 -22.55 -9.95
N GLU A 127 -2.07 -22.06 -9.68
CA GLU A 127 -3.14 -22.02 -10.69
C GLU A 127 -2.86 -20.96 -11.77
N GLN A 128 -2.32 -19.79 -11.43
CA GLN A 128 -1.89 -18.80 -12.43
C GLN A 128 -0.82 -19.38 -13.36
N ARG A 129 0.14 -20.14 -12.83
CA ARG A 129 1.14 -20.86 -13.63
C ARG A 129 0.50 -21.83 -14.61
N LYS A 130 -0.40 -22.70 -14.13
CA LYS A 130 -1.10 -23.67 -15.00
C LYS A 130 -1.88 -22.99 -16.11
N ALA A 131 -2.53 -21.88 -15.78
CA ALA A 131 -3.27 -21.06 -16.74
C ALA A 131 -2.35 -20.31 -17.72
N ARG A 132 -1.03 -20.28 -17.47
CA ARG A 132 -0.06 -19.42 -18.16
C ARG A 132 -0.49 -17.95 -18.15
N ALA A 133 -1.15 -17.55 -17.06
CA ALA A 133 -1.63 -16.19 -16.88
C ALA A 133 -0.44 -15.27 -16.58
N SER A 134 -0.49 -14.07 -17.14
CA SER A 134 0.44 -13.00 -16.78
C SER A 134 -0.08 -12.31 -15.52
N ILE A 135 0.79 -12.13 -14.54
CA ILE A 135 0.52 -11.35 -13.33
C ILE A 135 1.41 -10.12 -13.34
N CYS A 136 0.88 -8.99 -12.87
CA CYS A 136 1.57 -7.71 -12.90
C CYS A 136 1.98 -7.25 -11.50
N TRP A 137 3.05 -6.47 -11.36
CA TRP A 137 3.56 -5.93 -10.09
C TRP A 137 4.20 -4.55 -10.30
N PRO A 138 4.31 -3.70 -9.28
CA PRO A 138 4.90 -2.36 -9.42
C PRO A 138 6.40 -2.43 -9.78
N LYS A 139 6.85 -1.56 -10.70
CA LYS A 139 8.27 -1.48 -11.11
C LYS A 139 9.18 -0.88 -10.05
N ASP A 140 8.63 -0.01 -9.20
CA ASP A 140 9.38 0.72 -8.20
C ASP A 140 8.80 0.42 -6.81
N ASP A 141 9.66 0.47 -5.80
CA ASP A 141 9.30 0.41 -4.38
C ASP A 141 8.57 -0.89 -3.95
N ILE A 142 8.96 -2.02 -4.53
CA ILE A 142 8.35 -3.35 -4.27
C ILE A 142 8.33 -3.67 -2.77
N MET A 143 9.45 -3.47 -2.07
CA MET A 143 9.51 -3.76 -0.65
C MET A 143 8.62 -2.84 0.20
N HIS A 144 8.28 -1.64 -0.25
CA HIS A 144 7.26 -0.82 0.44
C HIS A 144 5.88 -1.48 0.37
N TYR A 145 5.52 -2.10 -0.75
CA TYR A 145 4.25 -2.83 -0.86
C TYR A 145 4.16 -4.02 0.09
N ILE A 146 5.28 -4.70 0.32
CA ILE A 146 5.36 -5.85 1.23
C ILE A 146 5.40 -5.38 2.70
N ARG A 147 6.38 -4.55 3.07
CA ARG A 147 6.63 -4.11 4.46
C ARG A 147 5.51 -3.26 5.05
N SER A 148 4.65 -2.69 4.21
CA SER A 148 3.52 -1.89 4.68
C SER A 148 2.36 -2.75 5.22
N LEU A 149 2.37 -4.06 5.05
CA LEU A 149 1.35 -4.96 5.58
C LEU A 149 1.78 -5.62 6.89
N ASN A 150 0.81 -6.21 7.63
CA ASN A 150 1.12 -6.88 8.90
C ASN A 150 1.85 -8.21 8.73
N SER A 151 1.78 -8.81 7.54
CA SER A 151 2.40 -10.09 7.21
C SER A 151 3.04 -9.98 5.82
N TYR A 152 4.19 -10.64 5.67
CA TYR A 152 4.90 -10.79 4.40
C TYR A 152 4.14 -11.67 3.42
N THR A 153 3.42 -12.68 3.90
CA THR A 153 2.50 -13.46 3.07
C THR A 153 1.46 -12.56 2.39
N ASP A 154 0.77 -11.72 3.18
CA ASP A 154 -0.16 -10.73 2.62
C ASP A 154 0.57 -9.67 1.78
N GLY A 155 1.78 -9.27 2.19
CA GLY A 155 2.67 -8.35 1.48
C GLY A 155 2.98 -8.81 0.05
N VAL A 156 3.40 -10.06 -0.11
CA VAL A 156 3.67 -10.67 -1.42
C VAL A 156 2.39 -10.81 -2.22
N ALA A 157 1.29 -11.26 -1.61
CA ALA A 157 0.00 -11.32 -2.29
C ALA A 157 -0.47 -9.95 -2.81
N ASN A 158 -0.18 -8.89 -2.07
CA ASN A 158 -0.51 -7.50 -2.41
C ASN A 158 0.36 -6.90 -3.52
N LEU A 159 1.46 -7.53 -3.92
CA LEU A 159 2.23 -7.06 -5.07
C LEU A 159 1.45 -7.22 -6.38
N PHE A 160 0.58 -8.21 -6.45
CA PHE A 160 0.01 -8.63 -7.72
C PHE A 160 -1.21 -7.79 -8.09
N ALA A 161 -1.09 -7.06 -9.19
CA ALA A 161 -2.17 -6.31 -9.81
C ALA A 161 -2.81 -7.11 -10.95
N SER A 162 -4.13 -7.02 -11.08
CA SER A 162 -4.87 -7.64 -12.19
C SER A 162 -4.59 -6.87 -13.48
N ASP A 163 -4.21 -7.59 -14.53
CA ASP A 163 -4.09 -7.12 -15.92
C ASP A 163 -5.33 -6.34 -16.38
N VAL A 164 -6.53 -6.91 -16.21
CA VAL A 164 -7.82 -6.29 -16.58
C VAL A 164 -8.03 -4.95 -15.86
N SER A 165 -7.50 -4.82 -14.63
CA SER A 165 -7.61 -3.58 -13.87
C SER A 165 -6.65 -2.49 -14.37
N LEU A 166 -5.48 -2.85 -14.90
CA LEU A 166 -4.53 -1.89 -15.44
C LEU A 166 -5.04 -1.27 -16.75
N GLU A 167 -5.71 -2.07 -17.58
CA GLU A 167 -6.34 -1.58 -18.82
C GLU A 167 -7.51 -0.61 -18.57
N LYS A 168 -8.27 -0.83 -17.49
CA LYS A 168 -9.56 -0.17 -17.25
C LYS A 168 -9.51 0.90 -16.14
N ALA A 169 -8.45 0.95 -15.33
CA ALA A 169 -8.36 1.83 -14.18
C ALA A 169 -6.97 2.46 -14.02
N HIS A 170 -6.97 3.74 -13.65
CA HIS A 170 -5.76 4.50 -13.29
C HIS A 170 -5.14 4.07 -11.94
N ALA A 171 -5.33 2.83 -11.47
CA ALA A 171 -4.69 2.26 -10.28
C ALA A 171 -5.01 0.77 -10.20
N GLY A 172 -3.99 -0.09 -10.12
CA GLY A 172 -4.17 -1.55 -10.11
C GLY A 172 -5.05 -2.07 -8.97
N TRP A 173 -5.96 -2.98 -9.29
CA TRP A 173 -6.65 -3.81 -8.31
C TRP A 173 -5.80 -5.02 -7.96
N ASN A 174 -5.91 -5.51 -6.73
CA ASN A 174 -5.31 -6.78 -6.33
C ASN A 174 -5.81 -7.91 -7.24
N ALA A 175 -4.88 -8.71 -7.75
CA ALA A 175 -5.16 -9.87 -8.60
C ALA A 175 -5.68 -11.06 -7.79
N VAL A 176 -5.29 -11.15 -6.52
CA VAL A 176 -5.75 -12.22 -5.64
C VAL A 176 -7.26 -12.09 -5.37
N PRO A 177 -8.01 -13.21 -5.32
CA PRO A 177 -9.46 -13.18 -5.18
C PRO A 177 -9.97 -12.86 -3.76
N TRP A 178 -9.07 -12.62 -2.81
CA TRP A 178 -9.41 -12.28 -1.43
C TRP A 178 -9.03 -10.83 -1.07
N SER A 179 -9.70 -10.30 -0.05
CA SER A 179 -9.41 -8.98 0.50
C SER A 179 -8.16 -9.02 1.39
N ILE A 180 -7.26 -8.06 1.19
CA ILE A 180 -6.09 -7.79 2.03
C ILE A 180 -6.32 -6.45 2.73
N GLU A 181 -6.81 -6.52 3.97
CA GLU A 181 -7.35 -5.36 4.68
C GLU A 181 -6.37 -4.77 5.69
N THR A 182 -5.34 -5.53 6.05
CA THR A 182 -4.51 -5.21 7.21
C THR A 182 -3.19 -4.58 6.78
N VAL A 183 -3.01 -3.31 7.13
CA VAL A 183 -1.72 -2.62 7.06
C VAL A 183 -1.00 -2.67 8.40
N SER A 184 0.33 -2.57 8.37
CA SER A 184 1.15 -2.47 9.57
C SER A 184 0.81 -1.21 10.36
N LEU A 185 0.21 -1.38 11.53
CA LEU A 185 -0.10 -0.25 12.41
C LEU A 185 1.14 0.30 13.15
N LYS A 186 2.28 -0.40 13.01
CA LYS A 186 3.57 -0.02 13.60
C LYS A 186 4.37 0.92 12.69
N THR A 187 4.01 0.99 11.42
CA THR A 187 4.68 1.84 10.42
C THR A 187 3.83 3.04 10.07
N VAL A 188 4.50 4.08 9.57
CA VAL A 188 3.84 5.26 9.02
C VAL A 188 3.65 5.03 7.52
N HIS A 189 2.42 5.23 7.04
CA HIS A 189 2.07 5.07 5.63
C HIS A 189 2.06 6.42 4.95
N CYS A 190 3.14 6.74 4.23
CA CYS A 190 3.29 8.03 3.58
C CYS A 190 3.06 7.93 2.06
N LEU A 191 2.50 9.00 1.50
CA LEU A 191 2.46 9.27 0.07
C LEU A 191 3.19 10.59 -0.17
N ASP A 192 4.38 10.50 -0.77
CA ASP A 192 5.17 11.66 -1.17
C ASP A 192 4.61 12.24 -2.49
N GLY A 193 4.65 13.56 -2.65
CA GLY A 193 4.35 14.22 -3.92
C GLY A 193 5.27 13.82 -5.07
N LYS A 194 6.42 13.20 -4.79
CA LYS A 194 7.38 12.73 -5.80
C LYS A 194 7.15 11.30 -6.29
N THR A 195 6.28 10.51 -5.64
CA THR A 195 6.05 9.13 -6.07
C THR A 195 5.36 9.08 -7.44
N LYS A 196 5.78 8.16 -8.30
CA LYS A 196 5.16 7.95 -9.61
C LYS A 196 3.68 7.55 -9.49
N PHE A 197 3.31 6.92 -8.37
CA PHE A 197 1.94 6.48 -8.06
C PHE A 197 1.04 7.56 -7.45
N LEU A 198 1.52 8.80 -7.25
CA LEU A 198 0.71 9.88 -6.65
C LEU A 198 -0.62 10.08 -7.39
N LYS A 199 -0.57 10.12 -8.71
CA LYS A 199 -1.73 10.36 -9.57
C LYS A 199 -2.74 9.21 -9.45
N ASP A 200 -2.26 7.98 -9.50
CA ASP A 200 -3.10 6.78 -9.37
C ASP A 200 -3.86 6.79 -8.05
N VAL A 201 -3.15 7.02 -6.95
CA VAL A 201 -3.73 7.11 -5.60
C VAL A 201 -4.74 8.25 -5.50
N ALA A 202 -4.41 9.43 -6.05
CA ALA A 202 -5.30 10.59 -6.02
C ALA A 202 -6.60 10.36 -6.80
N ILE A 203 -6.54 9.71 -7.96
CA ILE A 203 -7.73 9.36 -8.76
C ILE A 203 -8.63 8.39 -8.01
N VAL A 204 -8.06 7.35 -7.37
CA VAL A 204 -8.84 6.41 -6.56
C VAL A 204 -9.54 7.13 -5.42
N LEU A 205 -8.84 8.00 -4.69
CA LEU A 205 -9.43 8.78 -3.60
C LEU A 205 -10.53 9.73 -4.09
N ALA A 206 -10.40 10.31 -5.28
CA ALA A 206 -11.46 11.10 -5.90
C ALA A 206 -12.69 10.23 -6.25
N LYS A 207 -12.49 9.08 -6.89
CA LYS A 207 -13.57 8.13 -7.23
C LYS A 207 -14.31 7.63 -5.98
N ALA A 208 -13.58 7.33 -4.89
CA ALA A 208 -14.16 6.89 -3.63
C ALA A 208 -15.22 7.88 -3.09
N THR A 209 -14.98 9.19 -3.29
CA THR A 209 -15.89 10.23 -2.81
C THR A 209 -17.11 10.47 -3.70
N VAL A 210 -17.03 10.18 -5.00
CA VAL A 210 -18.10 10.45 -5.99
C VAL A 210 -19.04 9.26 -6.18
N ALA A 211 -18.53 8.02 -6.15
CA ALA A 211 -19.28 6.84 -6.56
C ALA A 211 -20.38 6.35 -5.57
N ASN A 212 -20.70 7.09 -4.51
CA ASN A 212 -21.33 6.52 -3.30
C ASN A 212 -22.55 7.28 -2.76
N ASP A 213 -23.30 7.97 -3.62
CA ASP A 213 -24.42 8.86 -3.21
C ASP A 213 -25.65 8.17 -2.59
N TRP A 214 -25.61 6.85 -2.33
CA TRP A 214 -26.78 6.05 -1.96
C TRP A 214 -26.68 5.33 -0.60
N LYS A 215 -25.51 5.38 0.07
CA LYS A 215 -25.29 4.74 1.37
C LYS A 215 -24.98 5.77 2.46
N TYR A 216 -25.50 5.58 3.66
CA TYR A 216 -25.30 6.47 4.82
C TYR A 216 -24.63 5.74 6.00
N GLY A 217 -24.00 6.51 6.89
CA GLY A 217 -23.41 6.00 8.14
C GLY A 217 -22.38 4.87 7.94
N GLU A 218 -22.44 3.85 8.79
CA GLU A 218 -21.52 2.70 8.78
C GLU A 218 -21.54 1.91 7.47
N ALA A 219 -22.69 1.82 6.79
CA ALA A 219 -22.78 1.15 5.50
C ALA A 219 -21.95 1.86 4.42
N ARG A 220 -21.85 3.19 4.50
CA ARG A 220 -20.98 3.99 3.63
C ARG A 220 -19.51 3.76 3.95
N ILE A 221 -19.16 3.76 5.24
CA ILE A 221 -17.79 3.48 5.69
C ILE A 221 -17.33 2.11 5.22
N ARG A 222 -18.16 1.08 5.36
CA ARG A 222 -17.85 -0.28 4.90
C ARG A 222 -17.63 -0.34 3.38
N ALA A 223 -18.51 0.26 2.59
CA ALA A 223 -18.37 0.30 1.14
C ALA A 223 -17.09 1.03 0.70
N LEU A 224 -16.73 2.12 1.38
CA LEU A 224 -15.47 2.84 1.14
C LEU A 224 -14.25 1.99 1.47
N LYS A 225 -14.27 1.27 2.62
CA LYS A 225 -13.21 0.34 3.00
C LYS A 225 -13.02 -0.75 1.95
N GLU A 226 -14.11 -1.42 1.56
CA GLU A 226 -14.09 -2.45 0.52
C GLU A 226 -13.52 -1.92 -0.81
N PHE A 227 -13.93 -0.71 -1.22
CA PHE A 227 -13.40 -0.07 -2.43
C PHE A 227 -11.90 0.20 -2.34
N LEU A 228 -11.41 0.72 -1.22
CA LEU A 228 -10.00 1.03 -1.02
C LEU A 228 -9.14 -0.24 -0.89
N PHE A 229 -9.62 -1.26 -0.18
CA PHE A 229 -8.89 -2.53 0.02
C PHE A 229 -8.74 -3.35 -1.26
N LYS A 230 -9.64 -3.18 -2.24
CA LYS A 230 -9.48 -3.76 -3.58
C LYS A 230 -8.22 -3.27 -4.29
N HIS A 231 -7.75 -2.07 -4.00
CA HIS A 231 -6.53 -1.54 -4.62
C HIS A 231 -5.30 -2.05 -3.87
N HIS A 232 -4.22 -2.24 -4.63
CA HIS A 232 -2.99 -2.83 -4.10
C HIS A 232 -2.05 -1.83 -3.42
N HIS A 233 -2.15 -0.53 -3.73
CA HIS A 233 -1.28 0.49 -3.13
C HIS A 233 -1.47 0.59 -1.60
N PRO A 234 -0.41 0.42 -0.77
CA PRO A 234 -0.54 0.35 0.69
C PRO A 234 -1.17 1.59 1.32
N PHE A 235 -0.83 2.79 0.82
CA PHE A 235 -1.46 4.03 1.25
C PHE A 235 -2.99 4.00 1.16
N LEU A 236 -3.58 3.46 0.08
CA LEU A 236 -5.04 3.37 -0.05
C LEU A 236 -5.64 2.44 1.01
N LYS A 237 -4.96 1.33 1.32
CA LYS A 237 -5.37 0.44 2.40
C LYS A 237 -5.24 1.11 3.76
N ALA A 238 -4.17 1.88 4.00
CA ALA A 238 -4.02 2.64 5.23
C ALA A 238 -5.13 3.68 5.39
N VAL A 239 -5.54 4.36 4.31
CA VAL A 239 -6.73 5.23 4.32
C VAL A 239 -7.98 4.41 4.65
N GLY A 240 -8.17 3.25 4.02
CA GLY A 240 -9.29 2.34 4.30
C GLY A 240 -9.35 1.95 5.79
N MET A 241 -8.22 1.55 6.36
CA MET A 241 -8.12 1.23 7.78
C MET A 241 -8.41 2.43 8.68
N ALA A 242 -8.04 3.63 8.27
CA ALA A 242 -8.28 4.86 9.01
C ALA A 242 -9.74 5.36 8.94
N LEU A 243 -10.61 4.76 8.12
CA LEU A 243 -12.02 5.17 8.05
C LEU A 243 -12.79 4.69 9.30
N HIS A 244 -13.23 5.63 10.11
CA HIS A 244 -14.03 5.39 11.30
C HIS A 244 -15.22 6.35 11.34
N SER A 245 -16.29 5.95 12.03
CA SER A 245 -17.41 6.85 12.31
C SER A 245 -17.05 7.91 13.33
N ASN A 246 -16.21 7.55 14.30
CA ASN A 246 -15.72 8.43 15.34
C ASN A 246 -14.21 8.26 15.52
N TYR A 247 -13.53 9.36 15.81
CA TYR A 247 -12.09 9.38 15.99
C TYR A 247 -11.71 9.74 17.42
N ARG A 248 -10.81 8.95 17.99
CA ARG A 248 -10.09 9.28 19.22
C ARG A 248 -8.61 9.22 18.92
N CYS A 249 -7.87 10.23 19.39
CA CYS A 249 -6.43 10.28 19.18
C CYS A 249 -5.78 8.99 19.67
N SER A 250 -5.00 8.34 18.80
CA SER A 250 -4.35 7.09 19.16
C SER A 250 -3.25 7.30 20.21
N ASP A 251 -2.66 8.50 20.25
CA ASP A 251 -1.76 8.96 21.30
C ASP A 251 -2.55 9.69 22.39
N GLY A 252 -2.37 9.29 23.64
CA GLY A 252 -3.10 9.82 24.78
C GLY A 252 -2.98 11.34 25.01
N ASP A 253 -2.13 12.08 24.28
CA ASP A 253 -1.87 13.47 24.64
C ASP A 253 -2.09 14.58 23.59
N ARG A 254 -1.74 14.54 22.28
CA ARG A 254 -1.80 15.79 21.48
C ARG A 254 -2.06 15.67 19.97
N CYS A 255 -3.17 15.07 19.57
CA CYS A 255 -3.66 15.34 18.21
C CYS A 255 -4.16 16.79 18.08
N ARG A 256 -3.85 17.42 16.95
CA ARG A 256 -4.33 18.76 16.60
C ARG A 256 -5.64 18.67 15.85
N LYS A 257 -6.47 19.71 16.00
CA LYS A 257 -7.74 19.89 15.26
C LYS A 257 -7.53 20.51 13.87
N HIS A 258 -6.28 20.79 13.49
CA HIS A 258 -5.91 21.37 12.21
C HIS A 258 -4.71 20.62 11.63
N LEU A 259 -4.68 20.51 10.30
CA LEU A 259 -3.59 19.88 9.58
C LEU A 259 -2.36 20.80 9.63
N LEU A 260 -1.28 20.34 10.25
CA LEU A 260 -0.04 21.09 10.46
C LEU A 260 1.15 20.16 10.21
N TYR A 261 2.24 20.70 9.67
CA TYR A 261 3.48 19.95 9.48
C TYR A 261 4.04 19.44 10.81
N GLY A 262 4.58 18.22 10.79
CA GLY A 262 5.18 17.58 11.97
C GLY A 262 4.23 17.36 13.15
N SER A 263 2.92 17.50 12.93
CA SER A 263 1.89 17.32 13.97
C SER A 263 0.81 16.36 13.48
N ALA A 264 0.37 15.49 14.38
CA ALA A 264 -0.72 14.56 14.11
C ALA A 264 -2.08 15.29 14.10
N TYR A 265 -2.79 15.20 13.00
CA TYR A 265 -4.17 15.67 12.86
C TYR A 265 -5.17 14.59 13.30
N LEU A 266 -6.19 14.96 14.07
CA LEU A 266 -7.35 14.10 14.36
C LEU A 266 -8.53 14.48 13.45
N PRO A 267 -8.97 13.57 12.56
CA PRO A 267 -10.18 13.79 11.79
C PRO A 267 -11.43 13.92 12.67
N LYS A 268 -12.42 14.68 12.22
CA LYS A 268 -13.73 14.75 12.89
C LYS A 268 -14.58 13.52 12.60
N ASP A 269 -14.60 13.13 11.33
CA ASP A 269 -15.31 12.00 10.77
C ASP A 269 -14.58 11.51 9.51
N TRP A 270 -15.07 10.44 8.90
CA TRP A 270 -14.50 9.85 7.70
C TRP A 270 -14.49 10.82 6.49
N GLY A 271 -15.45 11.75 6.42
CA GLY A 271 -15.55 12.72 5.33
C GLY A 271 -14.50 13.81 5.45
N ASP A 272 -14.27 14.30 6.67
CA ASP A 272 -13.19 15.22 7.00
C ASP A 272 -11.82 14.57 6.77
N LEU A 273 -11.62 13.29 7.15
CA LEU A 273 -10.40 12.53 6.83
C LEU A 273 -10.09 12.57 5.33
N LEU A 274 -11.03 12.12 4.49
CA LEU A 274 -10.83 12.07 3.04
C LEU A 274 -10.66 13.48 2.44
N GLY A 275 -11.43 14.46 2.92
CA GLY A 275 -11.33 15.85 2.48
C GLY A 275 -9.95 16.46 2.76
N LYS A 276 -9.36 16.18 3.94
CA LYS A 276 -8.02 16.66 4.30
C LYS A 276 -6.92 15.98 3.48
N ILE A 277 -7.02 14.67 3.28
CA ILE A 277 -6.07 13.93 2.42
C ILE A 277 -6.09 14.52 1.01
N ARG A 278 -7.27 14.59 0.38
CA ARG A 278 -7.41 15.09 -0.99
C ARG A 278 -6.87 16.51 -1.13
N LYS A 279 -7.16 17.38 -0.17
CA LYS A 279 -6.67 18.77 -0.16
C LYS A 279 -5.16 18.85 -0.05
N ALA A 280 -4.56 18.04 0.82
CA ALA A 280 -3.12 18.00 0.99
C ALA A 280 -2.41 17.48 -0.27
N LEU A 281 -2.92 16.38 -0.85
CA LEU A 281 -2.41 15.83 -2.10
C LEU A 281 -2.57 16.80 -3.27
N GLY A 282 -3.73 17.48 -3.39
CA GLY A 282 -3.95 18.50 -4.42
C GLY A 282 -3.05 19.73 -4.28
N ALA A 283 -2.52 19.99 -3.08
CA ALA A 283 -1.50 21.01 -2.83
C ALA A 283 -0.06 20.46 -2.96
N GLY A 284 0.12 19.21 -3.38
CA GLY A 284 1.44 18.57 -3.53
C GLY A 284 2.14 18.25 -2.22
N LEU A 285 1.41 18.20 -1.10
CA LEU A 285 2.00 17.97 0.22
C LEU A 285 2.16 16.47 0.50
N PRO A 286 3.31 16.02 1.05
CA PRO A 286 3.46 14.65 1.53
C PRO A 286 2.49 14.35 2.68
N VAL A 287 1.65 13.33 2.51
CA VAL A 287 0.64 12.93 3.51
C VAL A 287 1.04 11.61 4.13
N CYS A 288 1.02 11.52 5.45
CA CYS A 288 1.35 10.32 6.20
C CYS A 288 0.19 9.91 7.12
N LEU A 289 -0.20 8.64 7.10
CA LEU A 289 -1.11 8.06 8.09
C LEU A 289 -0.30 7.32 9.17
N LYS A 290 -0.64 7.53 10.43
CA LYS A 290 0.01 6.85 11.55
C LYS A 290 -0.98 6.31 12.57
N ARG A 291 -0.56 5.33 13.36
CA ARG A 291 -1.23 4.94 14.60
C ARG A 291 -0.21 4.84 15.73
N GLY A 292 -0.59 5.33 16.90
CA GLY A 292 0.30 5.41 18.06
C GLY A 292 1.47 6.38 17.84
N ARG A 293 2.48 6.26 18.70
CA ARG A 293 3.60 7.18 18.76
C ARG A 293 4.64 6.81 17.71
N VAL A 294 4.90 7.72 16.78
CA VAL A 294 5.90 7.59 15.72
C VAL A 294 6.74 8.86 15.65
N ASN A 295 7.96 8.75 15.12
CA ASN A 295 8.80 9.92 14.85
C ASN A 295 8.24 10.68 13.63
N MET A 296 7.74 11.89 13.87
CA MET A 296 7.18 12.76 12.83
C MET A 296 8.23 13.76 12.35
N THR A 297 8.26 14.02 11.04
CA THR A 297 9.14 15.02 10.42
C THR A 297 8.37 16.31 10.15
N THR A 298 9.06 17.44 10.05
CA THR A 298 8.43 18.72 9.69
C THR A 298 8.17 18.88 8.18
N ALA A 299 8.46 17.85 7.37
CA ALA A 299 8.29 17.86 5.92
C ALA A 299 6.94 17.27 5.46
N SER A 300 6.25 16.54 6.33
CA SER A 300 5.00 15.85 6.02
C SER A 300 3.86 16.31 6.93
N VAL A 301 2.63 16.21 6.41
CA VAL A 301 1.43 16.29 7.25
C VAL A 301 1.07 14.90 7.74
N TYR A 302 0.76 14.77 9.02
CA TYR A 302 0.43 13.50 9.65
C TYR A 302 -1.04 13.47 10.00
N ILE A 303 -1.71 12.37 9.67
CA ILE A 303 -3.10 12.10 10.05
C ILE A 303 -3.10 10.87 10.95
N ASP A 304 -3.70 11.03 12.13
CA ASP A 304 -3.87 9.94 13.07
C ASP A 304 -5.01 9.03 12.59
N MET A 305 -4.73 7.73 12.48
CA MET A 305 -5.70 6.71 12.09
C MET A 305 -6.76 6.47 13.17
N GLY A 306 -6.54 6.98 14.40
CA GLY A 306 -7.43 6.82 15.53
C GLY A 306 -7.34 5.47 16.22
N LYS A 307 -8.02 5.35 17.36
CA LYS A 307 -8.38 4.07 17.98
C LYS A 307 -9.87 3.81 17.72
N SER A 308 -10.18 2.60 17.25
CA SER A 308 -11.50 1.98 17.33
C SER A 308 -11.90 1.76 18.78
#